data_AF-A0A6N3J2B7-F1
#
_entry.id   AF-A0A6N3J2B7-F1
#
_cell.length_a   1.000
_cell.length_b   1.000
_cell.length_c   1.000
_cell.angle_alpha   90.00
_cell.angle_beta   90.00
_cell.angle_gamma   90.00
#
_symmetry.space_group_name_H-M   'P 1'
#
loop_
_entity.id
_entity.type
_entity.pdbx_description
1 polymer ?
#
loop_
_entity_poly.entity_id
_entity_poly.type
_entity_poly.pdbx_seq_one_letter_code
_entity_poly.pdbx_strand_id
1 'polypeptide(L)' 'MSLNFSGRHFPTDIIMQALQYPDIERTFTFHDIKAKGISDFEGNIHDKQQFSGHKTVGQVNVYDRRTEIVPTIGSIKK' A
#
# COMPACT_ATOMS: atom_id res chain seq x y z
N MET A 1 2.97 -11.85 42.37
CA MET A 1 3.77 -10.76 41.79
C MET A 1 2.95 -10.13 40.66
N SER A 2 2.26 -9.01 40.91
CA SER A 2 1.58 -8.28 39.83
C SER A 2 2.57 -7.30 39.23
N LEU A 3 2.91 -7.49 37.96
CA LEU A 3 3.73 -6.52 37.23
C LEU A 3 2.82 -5.38 36.77
N ASN A 4 2.82 -4.30 37.56
CA ASN A 4 2.19 -3.04 37.19
C ASN A 4 3.02 -2.37 36.09
N PHE A 5 2.62 -2.57 34.83
CA PHE A 5 3.21 -1.89 33.69
C PHE A 5 2.53 -0.53 33.44
N SER A 6 2.53 0.34 34.45
CA SER A 6 2.10 1.73 34.30
C SER A 6 3.25 2.54 33.69
N GLY A 7 3.11 2.99 32.45
CA GLY A 7 3.94 4.12 31.97
C GLY A 7 4.49 4.04 30.56
N ARG A 8 4.20 3.02 29.76
CA ARG A 8 4.47 3.05 28.32
C ARG A 8 3.18 2.74 27.59
N HIS A 9 2.53 3.76 27.03
CA HIS A 9 1.52 3.57 26.00
C HIS A 9 2.24 3.00 24.77
N PHE A 10 2.59 1.72 24.83
CA PHE A 10 2.87 0.96 23.64
C PHE A 10 1.54 0.85 22.91
N PRO A 11 1.48 1.20 21.62
CA PRO A 11 0.27 1.03 20.84
C PRO A 11 -0.07 -0.46 20.84
N THR A 12 -0.98 -0.87 21.71
CA THR A 12 -1.46 -2.25 21.85
C THR A 12 -1.96 -2.76 20.50
N ASP A 13 -2.48 -1.86 19.68
CA ASP A 13 -3.03 -2.14 18.36
C ASP A 13 -1.99 -2.72 17.40
N ILE A 14 -0.73 -2.28 17.46
CA ILE A 14 0.34 -2.82 16.61
C ILE A 14 0.67 -4.26 17.01
N ILE A 15 0.77 -4.52 18.32
CA ILE A 15 1.05 -5.86 18.84
C ILE A 15 -0.12 -6.81 18.53
N MET A 16 -1.36 -6.34 18.70
CA MET A 16 -2.55 -7.13 18.40
C MET A 16 -2.68 -7.45 16.90
N GLN A 17 -2.39 -6.49 16.00
CA GLN A 17 -2.35 -6.76 14.55
C GLN A 17 -1.20 -7.70 14.16
N ALA A 18 -0.05 -7.62 14.84
CA ALA A 18 1.07 -8.51 14.61
C ALA A 18 0.71 -9.97 14.92
N LEU A 19 -0.03 -10.19 16.00
CA LEU A 19 -0.53 -11.50 16.41
C LEU A 19 -1.67 -12.01 15.51
N GLN A 20 -2.51 -11.10 15.02
CA GLN A 20 -3.64 -11.45 14.14
C GLN A 20 -3.19 -11.85 12.73
N TYR A 21 -2.09 -11.27 12.24
CA TYR A 21 -1.53 -11.56 10.92
C TYR A 21 -0.03 -11.88 11.04
N PRO A 22 0.32 -13.08 11.52
CA PRO A 22 1.72 -13.45 11.75
C PRO A 22 2.51 -13.54 10.44
N ASP A 23 1.84 -13.89 9.34
CA ASP A 23 2.48 -14.11 8.03
C ASP A 23 2.70 -12.82 7.21
N ILE A 24 2.24 -11.67 7.71
CA ILE A 24 2.46 -10.38 7.03
C ILE A 24 3.88 -9.88 7.35
N GLU A 25 4.72 -9.86 6.33
CA GLU A 25 6.00 -9.16 6.39
C GLU A 25 5.75 -7.65 6.58
N ARG A 26 6.38 -7.05 7.60
CA ARG A 26 6.25 -5.61 7.93
C ARG A 26 7.53 -4.83 7.68
N THR A 27 8.54 -5.47 7.11
CA THR A 27 9.73 -4.81 6.58
C THR A 27 9.40 -4.22 5.22
N PHE A 28 9.61 -2.91 5.06
CA PHE A 28 9.41 -2.22 3.78
C PHE A 28 10.52 -1.21 3.56
N THR A 29 10.78 -0.92 2.29
CA THR A 29 11.75 0.10 1.87
C THR A 29 11.03 1.37 1.43
N PHE A 30 11.77 2.47 1.29
CA PHE A 30 11.20 3.71 0.74
C PHE A 30 10.60 3.54 -0.66
N HIS A 31 11.11 2.58 -1.44
CA HIS A 31 10.59 2.30 -2.78
C HIS A 31 9.18 1.68 -2.73
N ASP A 32 8.85 0.93 -1.68
CA ASP A 32 7.54 0.30 -1.51
C ASP A 32 6.47 1.34 -1.16
N ILE A 33 6.81 2.32 -0.33
CA ILE A 33 5.93 3.47 -0.05
C ILE A 33 5.67 4.25 -1.34
N LYS A 34 6.73 4.52 -2.12
CA LYS A 34 6.59 5.23 -3.40
C LYS A 34 5.72 4.46 -4.39
N ALA A 35 5.88 3.13 -4.47
CA ALA A 35 5.05 2.27 -5.31
C ALA A 35 3.57 2.33 -4.89
N LYS A 36 3.31 2.22 -3.58
CA LYS A 36 1.96 2.30 -3.02
C LYS A 36 1.31 3.65 -3.33
N GLY A 37 2.03 4.75 -3.11
CA GLY A 37 1.53 6.10 -3.40
C GLY A 37 1.18 6.34 -4.87
N ILE A 38 1.96 5.81 -5.81
CA ILE A 38 1.67 5.91 -7.25
C ILE A 38 0.49 5.02 -7.65
N SER A 39 0.42 3.82 -7.08
CA SER A 39 -0.64 2.84 -7.38
C SER A 39 -2.01 3.26 -6.86
N ASP A 40 -2.04 3.94 -5.71
CA ASP A 40 -3.28 4.43 -5.08
C ASP A 40 -3.74 5.79 -5.63
N PHE A 41 -2.90 6.49 -6.41
CA PHE A 41 -3.26 7.78 -6.97
C PHE A 41 -4.29 7.62 -8.09
N GLU A 42 -5.45 8.26 -7.92
CA GLU A 42 -6.49 8.31 -8.96
C GLU A 42 -6.11 9.32 -10.05
N GLY A 43 -6.14 8.90 -11.31
CA GLY A 43 -5.80 9.76 -12.44
C GLY A 43 -5.22 8.98 -13.61
N ASN A 44 -4.95 9.71 -14.70
CA ASN A 44 -4.28 9.12 -15.86
C ASN A 44 -2.76 8.97 -15.57
N ILE A 45 -2.06 8.26 -16.45
CA ILE A 45 -0.63 7.99 -16.26
C ILE A 45 0.25 9.26 -16.29
N HIS A 46 -0.18 10.31 -16.98
CA HIS A 46 0.50 11.61 -16.97
C HIS A 46 0.31 12.34 -15.64
N ASP A 47 -0.87 12.24 -15.01
CA ASP A 47 -1.10 12.82 -13.68
C ASP A 47 -0.22 12.11 -12.64
N LYS A 48 -0.16 10.77 -12.70
CA LYS A 48 0.76 9.96 -11.89
C LYS A 48 2.22 10.32 -12.16
N GLN A 49 2.58 10.64 -13.41
CA GLN A 49 3.94 11.06 -13.77
C GLN A 49 4.30 12.41 -13.16
N GLN A 50 3.42 13.41 -13.25
CA GLN A 50 3.63 14.73 -12.67
C GLN A 50 3.74 14.66 -11.14
N PHE A 51 2.85 13.91 -10.49
CA PHE A 51 2.85 13.76 -9.03
C PHE A 51 4.10 13.02 -8.51
N SER A 52 4.55 12.00 -9.22
CA SER A 52 5.72 11.19 -8.81
C SER A 52 7.07 11.78 -9.20
N GLY A 53 7.08 12.87 -9.97
CA GLY A 53 8.29 13.55 -10.43
C GLY A 53 9.11 12.74 -11.44
N HIS A 54 8.51 11.79 -12.16
CA HIS A 54 9.22 10.95 -13.11
C HIS A 54 9.40 11.62 -14.47
N LYS A 55 10.62 11.52 -15.01
CA LYS A 55 10.97 12.09 -16.32
C LYS A 55 10.27 11.36 -17.47
N THR A 56 10.04 10.05 -17.32
CA THR A 56 9.45 9.22 -18.37
C THR A 56 8.31 8.37 -17.83
N VAL A 57 7.32 8.11 -18.69
CA VAL A 57 6.18 7.23 -18.39
C VAL A 57 6.63 5.81 -18.04
N GLY A 58 7.72 5.32 -18.65
CA GLY A 58 8.28 4.00 -18.36
C GLY A 58 8.70 3.84 -16.89
N GLN A 59 9.16 4.90 -16.23
CA GLN A 59 9.50 4.86 -14.81
C GLN A 59 8.25 4.77 -13.93
N VAL A 60 7.13 5.38 -14.35
CA VAL A 60 5.85 5.30 -13.63
C VAL A 60 5.29 3.88 -13.71
N ASN A 61 5.35 3.24 -14.89
CA ASN A 61 4.87 1.87 -15.11
C ASN A 61 5.55 0.81 -14.22
N VAL A 62 6.80 1.03 -13.79
CA VAL A 62 7.49 0.11 -12.86
C VAL A 62 6.88 0.15 -11.46
N TYR A 63 6.24 1.27 -11.10
CA TYR A 63 5.67 1.53 -9.77
C TYR A 63 4.14 1.44 -9.72
N ASP A 64 3.46 1.61 -10.85
CA ASP A 64 2.01 1.41 -10.96
C ASP A 64 1.72 -0.10 -11.01
N ARG A 65 1.56 -0.70 -9.83
CA ARG A 65 1.36 -2.16 -9.67
C ARG A 65 -0.10 -2.54 -9.49
N ARG A 66 -1.02 -1.57 -9.60
CA ARG A 66 -2.45 -1.81 -9.45
C ARG A 66 -2.99 -2.49 -10.71
N THR A 67 -3.40 -3.75 -10.60
CA THR A 67 -4.12 -4.44 -11.68
C THR A 67 -5.50 -3.82 -11.86
N GLU A 68 -5.82 -3.40 -13.09
CA GLU A 68 -7.16 -2.92 -13.43
C GLU A 68 -8.17 -4.07 -13.32
N ILE A 69 -9.28 -3.82 -12.63
CA ILE A 69 -10.39 -4.77 -12.56
C ILE A 69 -11.17 -4.63 -13.86
N VAL A 70 -10.85 -5.49 -14.83
CA VAL A 70 -11.58 -5.55 -16.09
C VAL A 70 -12.80 -6.46 -15.96
N PRO A 71 -14.01 -6.01 -16.33
CA PRO A 71 -15.17 -6.89 -16.36
C PRO A 71 -14.98 -7.96 -17.44
N THR A 72 -15.39 -9.18 -17.12
CA THR A 72 -15.39 -10.27 -18.11
C THR A 72 -16.62 -10.13 -19.02
N ILE A 73 -16.54 -10.64 -20.25
CA ILE A 73 -17.63 -10.57 -21.24
C ILE A 73 -18.95 -11.17 -20.71
N GLY A 74 -18.91 -12.03 -19.69
CA GLY A 74 -20.09 -12.63 -19.05
C GLY A 74 -20.61 -11.94 -17.78
N SER A 75 -19.90 -10.96 -17.21
CA SER A 75 -20.28 -10.32 -15.93
C SER A 75 -21.05 -9.01 -16.09
N ILE A 76 -21.34 -8.59 -17.31
CA ILE A 76 -22.19 -7.42 -17.58
C ILE A 76 -23.63 -7.82 -17.21
N LYS A 77 -24.06 -7.51 -15.98
CA LYS A 77 -25.50 -7.55 -15.66
C LYS A 77 -26.18 -6.47 -16.51
N LYS A 78 -27.08 -6.92 -17.38
CA LYS A 78 -27.99 -6.09 -18.15
C LYS A 78 -28.99 -5.39 -17.23
#